data_AF-A0A1G0SYE8-F1
#
_entry.id   AF-A0A1G0SYE8-F1
#
_cell.length_a   1.000
_cell.length_b   1.000
_cell.length_c   1.000
_cell.angle_alpha   90.00
_cell.angle_beta   90.00
_cell.angle_gamma   90.00
#
_symmetry.space_group_name_H-M   'P 1'
#
loop_
_entity.id
_entity.type
_entity.pdbx_description
1 polymer ?
#
loop_
_entity_poly.entity_id
_entity_poly.type
_entity_poly.pdbx_seq_one_letter_code
_entity_poly.pdbx_strand_id
1 'polypeptide(L)'
;MVNFIIPENIAISESGFLFLAGTGETFTLNQIGKEIFNLIRSKSSEEEIINSIVNDYDIDKATAHKDFADFISQLKHYSILKEA
;
A
#
# COMPACT_ATOMS: atom_id res chain seq x y z
N MET A 1 -1.81 -11.91 12.64
CA MET A 1 -1.75 -10.50 12.22
C MET A 1 -0.61 -10.41 11.25
N VAL A 2 -0.89 -10.07 10.00
CA VAL A 2 0.15 -9.92 8.98
C VAL A 2 0.76 -8.54 9.17
N ASN A 3 2.08 -8.47 9.34
CA ASN A 3 2.79 -7.21 9.41
C ASN A 3 3.43 -6.93 8.05
N PHE A 4 3.06 -5.81 7.45
CA PHE A 4 3.65 -5.34 6.20
C PHE A 4 4.81 -4.40 6.47
N ILE A 5 5.92 -4.59 5.77
CA ILE A 5 7.11 -3.75 5.84
C ILE A 5 7.43 -3.22 4.45
N ILE A 6 7.58 -1.90 4.35
CA ILE A 6 8.11 -1.22 3.16
C ILE A 6 9.63 -1.05 3.36
N PRO A 7 10.47 -1.60 2.47
CA PRO A 7 11.92 -1.43 2.53
C PRO A 7 12.38 0.05 2.48
N GLU A 8 13.45 0.38 3.19
CA GLU A 8 13.97 1.75 3.27
C GLU A 8 14.54 2.29 1.94
N ASN A 9 14.87 1.41 1.00
CA ASN A 9 15.38 1.78 -0.32
C ASN A 9 14.28 2.22 -1.29
N ILE A 10 13.06 2.47 -0.81
CA ILE A 10 11.91 2.93 -1.58
C ILE A 10 11.57 4.37 -1.19
N ALA A 11 11.73 5.28 -2.15
CA ALA A 11 11.29 6.66 -2.00
C ALA A 11 9.90 6.84 -2.60
N ILE A 12 9.07 7.68 -1.97
CA ILE A 12 7.75 8.07 -2.47
C ILE A 12 7.63 9.60 -2.49
N SER A 13 7.14 10.18 -3.59
CA SER A 13 6.78 11.59 -3.68
C SER A 13 5.34 11.86 -3.23
N GLU A 14 4.99 13.12 -2.99
CA GLU A 14 3.60 13.53 -2.70
C GLU A 14 2.60 13.19 -3.82
N SER A 15 3.09 13.13 -5.07
CA SER A 15 2.30 12.76 -6.24
C SER A 15 2.08 11.25 -6.39
N GLY A 16 2.67 10.41 -5.52
CA GLY A 16 2.57 8.95 -5.59
C GLY A 16 3.60 8.28 -6.49
N PHE A 17 4.67 9.00 -6.89
CA PHE A 17 5.77 8.40 -7.63
C PHE A 17 6.67 7.60 -6.69
N LEU A 18 6.84 6.32 -6.97
CA LEU A 18 7.74 5.41 -6.27
C LEU A 18 9.04 5.23 -7.04
N PHE A 19 10.16 5.29 -6.32
CA PHE A 19 11.49 5.00 -6.85
C PHE A 19 12.20 3.95 -5.98
N LEU A 20 12.58 2.83 -6.59
CA LEU A 20 13.31 1.74 -5.94
C LEU A 20 14.80 1.95 -6.19
N ALA A 21 15.51 2.54 -5.22
CA ALA A 21 16.92 2.89 -5.36
C ALA A 21 17.85 1.67 -5.63
N GLY A 22 17.40 0.47 -5.27
CA GLY A 22 18.16 -0.77 -5.50
C GLY A 22 18.16 -1.26 -6.94
N THR A 23 17.08 -1.03 -7.69
CA THR A 23 16.92 -1.52 -9.08
C THR A 23 16.85 -0.39 -10.11
N GLY A 24 16.56 0.84 -9.67
CA GLY A 24 16.28 1.98 -10.56
C GLY A 24 14.85 1.98 -11.12
N GLU A 25 14.01 1.02 -10.72
CA GLU A 25 12.63 0.94 -11.19
C GLU A 25 11.76 2.04 -10.59
N THR A 26 10.73 2.41 -11.37
CA THR A 26 9.79 3.45 -10.99
C THR A 26 8.37 2.97 -11.16
N PHE A 27 7.50 3.37 -10.24
CA PHE A 27 6.07 3.09 -10.30
C PHE A 27 5.30 4.36 -9.98
N THR A 28 4.03 4.39 -10.37
CA THR A 28 3.12 5.48 -9.99
C THR A 28 1.91 4.88 -9.31
N LEU A 29 1.66 5.30 -8.08
CA LEU A 29 0.44 4.97 -7.36
C LEU A 29 -0.65 5.96 -7.74
N ASN A 30 -1.88 5.46 -7.84
CA ASN A 30 -3.06 6.31 -7.86
C ASN A 30 -3.34 6.87 -6.44
N GLN A 31 -4.38 7.68 -6.31
CA GLN A 31 -4.71 8.36 -5.06
C GLN A 31 -4.92 7.37 -3.89
N ILE A 32 -5.79 6.38 -4.07
CA ILE A 32 -6.07 5.38 -3.02
C ILE A 32 -4.85 4.51 -2.71
N GLY A 33 -4.08 4.09 -3.71
CA GLY A 33 -2.86 3.30 -3.51
C GLY A 33 -1.82 4.07 -2.70
N LYS A 34 -1.69 5.38 -2.93
CA LYS A 34 -0.82 6.27 -2.15
C LYS A 34 -1.28 6.37 -0.69
N GLU A 35 -2.58 6.52 -0.45
CA GLU A 35 -3.16 6.56 0.90
C GLU A 35 -2.88 5.26 1.65
N ILE A 36 -3.20 4.12 1.04
CA ILE A 36 -2.93 2.79 1.58
C ILE A 36 -1.44 2.62 1.89
N PHE A 37 -0.56 2.98 0.95
CA PHE A 37 0.88 2.87 1.12
C PHE A 37 1.37 3.71 2.32
N ASN A 38 0.85 4.92 2.49
CA ASN A 38 1.18 5.77 3.62
C ASN A 38 0.69 5.20 4.95
N LEU A 39 -0.53 4.64 5.00
CA LEU A 39 -1.06 3.98 6.20
C LEU A 39 -0.23 2.75 6.60
N ILE A 40 0.20 1.95 5.62
CA ILE A 40 1.13 0.83 5.85
C ILE A 40 2.45 1.35 6.44
N ARG A 41 2.99 2.46 5.91
CA ARG A 41 4.23 3.07 6.43
C ARG A 41 4.07 3.61 7.85
N SER A 42 2.89 4.07 8.21
CA SER A 42 2.51 4.48 9.56
C SER A 42 2.26 3.31 10.52
N LYS A 43 2.44 2.05 10.08
CA LYS A 43 2.23 0.81 10.85
C LYS A 43 0.79 0.63 11.33
N SER A 44 -0.18 1.14 10.57
CA SER A 44 -1.59 0.83 10.79
C SER A 44 -1.85 -0.66 10.53
N SER A 45 -2.78 -1.23 11.29
CA SER A 45 -3.27 -2.58 11.05
C SER A 45 -4.10 -2.67 9.78
N GLU A 46 -4.20 -3.86 9.18
CA GLU A 46 -5.06 -4.10 8.02
C GLU A 46 -6.50 -3.63 8.27
N GLU A 47 -7.09 -3.98 9.42
CA GLU A 47 -8.46 -3.56 9.76
C GLU A 47 -8.61 -2.03 9.83
N GLU A 48 -7.63 -1.30 10.36
CA GLU A 48 -7.67 0.17 10.37
C GLU A 48 -7.61 0.74 8.96
N ILE A 49 -6.78 0.17 8.09
CA ILE A 49 -6.68 0.58 6.69
C ILE A 49 -7.99 0.32 5.97
N ILE A 50 -8.55 -0.88 6.10
CA ILE A 50 -9.83 -1.26 5.49
C ILE A 50 -10.95 -0.35 5.97
N ASN A 51 -11.03 -0.07 7.27
CA ASN A 51 -12.04 0.83 7.81
C ASN A 51 -11.88 2.27 7.29
N SER A 52 -10.64 2.76 7.09
CA SER A 52 -10.41 4.07 6.44
C SER A 52 -10.97 4.06 5.02
N ILE A 53 -10.63 3.05 4.21
CA ILE A 53 -11.08 2.95 2.82
C ILE A 53 -12.61 2.91 2.74
N VAL A 54 -13.25 2.06 3.55
CA VAL A 54 -14.72 1.92 3.58
C VAL A 54 -15.39 3.25 3.90
N ASN A 55 -14.86 3.99 4.87
CA ASN A 55 -15.42 5.28 5.28
C ASN A 55 -15.17 6.40 4.26
N ASP A 56 -13.97 6.45 3.68
CA ASP A 56 -13.55 7.55 2.79
C ASP A 56 -14.14 7.41 1.38
N TYR A 57 -14.38 6.18 0.92
CA TYR A 57 -14.82 5.88 -0.45
C TYR A 57 -16.24 5.30 -0.55
N ASP A 58 -16.95 5.14 0.57
CA ASP A 58 -18.34 4.62 0.64
C ASP A 58 -18.51 3.29 -0.13
N ILE A 59 -17.61 2.34 0.15
CA ILE A 59 -17.64 0.99 -0.43
C ILE A 59 -17.90 -0.06 0.65
N ASP A 60 -18.40 -1.22 0.26
CA ASP A 60 -18.58 -2.31 1.21
C ASP A 60 -17.24 -2.94 1.62
N LYS A 61 -17.24 -3.52 2.83
CA LYS A 61 -16.03 -4.08 3.43
C LYS A 61 -15.46 -5.26 2.63
N ALA A 62 -16.29 -6.06 1.97
CA ALA A 62 -15.81 -7.20 1.19
C ALA A 62 -15.06 -6.75 -0.07
N THR A 63 -15.58 -5.72 -0.75
CA THR A 63 -14.88 -5.05 -1.86
C THR A 63 -13.56 -4.46 -1.39
N ALA A 64 -13.57 -3.72 -0.27
CA ALA A 64 -12.35 -3.12 0.28
C ALA A 64 -11.26 -4.16 0.60
N HIS A 65 -11.61 -5.29 1.23
CA HIS A 65 -10.66 -6.37 1.51
C HIS A 65 -10.10 -6.98 0.24
N LYS A 66 -10.95 -7.23 -0.77
CA LYS A 66 -10.52 -7.82 -2.03
C LYS A 66 -9.52 -6.91 -2.75
N ASP A 67 -9.88 -5.64 -2.92
CA ASP A 67 -9.04 -4.67 -3.63
C ASP A 67 -7.73 -4.40 -2.88
N PHE A 68 -7.79 -4.35 -1.55
CA PHE A 68 -6.59 -4.25 -0.71
C PHE A 68 -5.69 -5.47 -0.88
N ALA A 69 -6.23 -6.69 -0.83
CA ALA A 69 -5.46 -7.91 -1.03
C ALA A 69 -4.80 -7.97 -2.41
N ASP A 70 -5.53 -7.58 -3.47
CA ASP A 70 -5.01 -7.50 -4.83
C ASP A 70 -3.88 -6.46 -4.95
N PHE A 71 -4.01 -5.32 -4.27
CA PHE A 71 -2.96 -4.29 -4.22
C PHE A 71 -1.71 -4.78 -3.48
N ILE A 72 -1.87 -5.38 -2.30
CA ILE A 72 -0.76 -5.97 -1.53
C ILE A 72 -0.04 -7.04 -2.34
N SER A 73 -0.77 -7.89 -3.06
CA SER A 73 -0.19 -8.90 -3.95
C SER A 73 0.71 -8.29 -5.03
N GLN A 74 0.26 -7.19 -5.66
CA GLN A 74 1.07 -6.47 -6.64
C GLN A 74 2.32 -5.85 -6.00
N LEU A 75 2.20 -5.19 -4.85
CA LEU A 75 3.34 -4.61 -4.16
C LEU A 75 4.39 -5.67 -3.78
N LYS A 76 3.96 -6.86 -3.35
CA LYS A 76 4.85 -7.98 -3.09
C LYS A 76 5.54 -8.49 -4.36
N HIS A 77 4.78 -8.64 -5.45
CA HIS A 77 5.30 -9.09 -6.74
C HIS A 77 6.46 -8.20 -7.23
N TYR A 78 6.32 -6.87 -7.08
CA TYR A 78 7.35 -5.90 -7.43
C TYR A 78 8.40 -5.66 -6.33
N SER A 79 8.41 -6.47 -5.26
CA SER A 79 9.33 -6.32 -4.12
C SER A 79 9.26 -4.96 -3.41
N ILE A 80 8.13 -4.26 -3.56
CA ILE A 80 7.85 -2.96 -2.94
C ILE A 80 7.45 -3.14 -1.47
N LEU A 81 6.89 -4.29 -1.13
CA LEU A 81 6.38 -4.62 0.20
C LEU A 81 6.73 -6.05 0.56
N LYS A 82 7.07 -6.29 1.83
CA LYS A 82 7.38 -7.61 2.38
C LYS A 82 6.47 -7.92 3.56
N GLU A 83 6.21 -9.20 3.77
CA GLU A 83 5.61 -9.69 5.01
C GLU A 83 6.71 -10.00 6.03
N ALA A 84 6.42 -9.69 7.29
CA ALA A 84 7.26 -9.97 8.45
C ALA A 84 6.70 -11.10 9.30
#